data_AF-A0A136N196-F1
#
_entry.id   AF-A0A136N196-F1
#
_cell.length_a   1.000
_cell.length_b   1.000
_cell.length_c   1.000
_cell.angle_alpha   90.00
_cell.angle_beta   90.00
_cell.angle_gamma   90.00
#
_symmetry.space_group_name_H-M   'P 1'
#
loop_
_entity.id
_entity.type
_entity.pdbx_description
1 polymer ?
#
loop_
_entity_poly.entity_id
_entity_poly.type
_entity_poly.pdbx_seq_one_letter_code
_entity_poly.pdbx_strand_id
1 'polypeptide(L)'
;MNLEQYNNFIWAWIILAVIIFFVLLFITAPYGRHVKSTWGPLIDNKMGWILMEVFVVVVLFYFVFTGNNTQSTANIIILSFFVFHYLNRSLIFPLRLKTPGKKMPVTIMLMGIVFNLVNGFIIGYYFGNFKVYDSTWLTSVPFIVGAIIFIIGMIINWQADSILIGLRKPGEIGYKIPRGKMFEYISCPNFR
;
A
#
# COMPACT_ATOMS: atom_id res chain seq x y z
N MET A 1 -19.88 -5.47 14.27
CA MET A 1 -19.23 -4.39 15.05
C MET A 1 -20.02 -3.10 14.87
N ASN A 2 -20.38 -2.42 15.97
CA ASN A 2 -21.03 -1.11 15.89
C ASN A 2 -19.99 0.01 15.64
N LEU A 3 -20.45 1.25 15.41
CA LEU A 3 -19.56 2.37 15.07
C LEU A 3 -18.59 2.73 16.21
N GLU A 4 -19.01 2.60 17.45
CA GLU A 4 -18.16 2.88 18.62
C GLU A 4 -16.99 1.90 18.71
N GLN A 5 -17.27 0.60 18.61
CA GLN A 5 -16.26 -0.45 18.57
C GLN A 5 -15.31 -0.27 17.38
N TYR A 6 -15.85 0.12 16.21
CA TYR A 6 -15.04 0.45 15.04
C TYR A 6 -14.08 1.61 15.33
N ASN A 7 -14.58 2.71 15.89
CA ASN A 7 -13.75 3.88 16.20
C ASN A 7 -12.68 3.56 17.25
N ASN A 8 -13.00 2.76 18.27
CA ASN A 8 -12.03 2.31 19.26
C ASN A 8 -10.90 1.48 18.62
N PHE A 9 -11.25 0.62 17.66
CA PHE A 9 -10.27 -0.12 16.88
C PHE A 9 -9.37 0.81 16.06
N ILE A 10 -9.94 1.83 15.39
CA ILE A 10 -9.17 2.83 14.64
C ILE A 10 -8.21 3.60 15.55
N TRP A 11 -8.66 4.03 16.72
CA TRP A 11 -7.79 4.72 17.68
C TRP A 11 -6.64 3.85 18.16
N ALA A 12 -6.90 2.57 18.47
CA ALA A 12 -5.84 1.63 18.83
C ALA A 12 -4.83 1.45 17.68
N TRP A 13 -5.30 1.37 16.44
CA TRP A 13 -4.44 1.26 15.25
C TRP A 13 -3.60 2.53 15.02
N ILE A 14 -4.17 3.72 15.23
CA ILE A 14 -3.44 5.00 15.17
C ILE A 14 -2.37 5.07 16.25
N ILE A 15 -2.67 4.68 17.50
CA ILE A 15 -1.70 4.65 18.59
C ILE A 15 -0.53 3.72 18.24
N LEU A 16 -0.83 2.53 17.71
CA LEU A 16 0.20 1.60 17.25
C LEU A 16 1.07 2.23 16.15
N ALA A 17 0.47 2.90 15.17
CA ALA A 17 1.21 3.58 14.10
C ALA A 17 2.15 4.67 14.63
N VAL A 18 1.72 5.45 15.64
CA VAL A 18 2.57 6.46 16.30
C VAL A 18 3.76 5.80 17.01
N ILE A 19 3.54 4.71 17.75
CA ILE A 19 4.61 3.96 18.40
C ILE A 19 5.62 3.44 17.36
N ILE A 20 5.11 2.81 16.29
CA ILE A 20 5.94 2.26 15.21
C ILE A 20 6.74 3.37 14.51
N PHE A 21 6.15 4.56 14.30
CA PHE A 21 6.86 5.70 13.73
C PHE A 21 8.12 6.04 14.55
N PHE A 22 8.00 6.18 15.87
CA PHE A 22 9.15 6.47 16.73
C PHE A 22 10.17 5.32 16.73
N VAL A 23 9.72 4.06 16.74
CA VAL A 23 10.62 2.90 16.66
C VAL A 23 11.42 2.91 15.35
N LEU A 24 10.79 3.24 14.22
CA LEU A 24 11.44 3.25 12.91
C LEU A 24 12.46 4.38 12.72
N LEU A 25 12.47 5.41 13.59
CA LEU A 25 13.54 6.42 13.63
C LEU A 25 14.88 5.81 14.11
N PHE A 26 14.81 4.77 14.94
CA PHE A 26 15.99 4.12 15.53
C PHE A 26 16.29 2.75 14.91
N ILE A 27 15.27 2.06 14.40
CA ILE A 27 15.38 0.70 13.87
C ILE A 27 14.94 0.68 12.40
N THR A 28 15.89 0.43 11.51
CA THR A 28 15.57 0.24 10.09
C THR A 28 15.02 -1.17 9.86
N ALA A 29 13.84 -1.25 9.25
CA ALA A 29 13.24 -2.52 8.85
C ALA A 29 14.21 -3.31 7.93
N PRO A 30 14.47 -4.60 8.21
CA PRO A 30 15.51 -5.39 7.56
C PRO A 30 15.05 -5.91 6.19
N TYR A 31 14.77 -4.99 5.29
CA TYR A 31 14.22 -5.29 3.98
C TYR A 31 14.93 -4.53 2.85
N GLY A 32 14.89 -5.08 1.63
CA GLY A 32 15.48 -4.48 0.44
C GLY A 32 17.00 -4.34 0.50
N ARG A 33 17.49 -3.13 0.84
CA ARG A 33 18.93 -2.85 0.98
C ARG A 33 19.49 -3.18 2.36
N HIS A 34 18.60 -3.46 3.33
CA HIS A 34 18.94 -3.72 4.73
C HIS A 34 18.66 -5.16 5.16
N VAL A 35 18.57 -6.10 4.22
CA VAL A 35 18.26 -7.51 4.53
C VAL A 35 19.31 -8.06 5.49
N LYS A 36 18.84 -8.59 6.62
CA LYS A 36 19.64 -9.33 7.60
C LYS A 36 19.13 -10.77 7.66
N SER A 37 20.04 -11.74 7.70
CA SER A 37 19.70 -13.18 7.80
C SER A 37 19.09 -13.58 9.16
N THR A 38 19.11 -12.68 10.15
CA THR A 38 18.63 -12.93 11.51
C THR A 38 17.10 -12.88 11.66
N TRP A 39 16.36 -12.54 10.61
CA TRP A 39 14.89 -12.34 10.65
C TRP A 39 14.07 -13.54 10.14
N GLY A 40 14.61 -14.75 10.32
CA GLY A 40 13.92 -16.00 9.99
C GLY A 40 14.07 -16.46 8.54
N PRO A 41 13.23 -17.41 8.09
CA PRO A 41 13.34 -18.00 6.76
C PRO A 41 13.10 -16.97 5.66
N LEU A 42 13.65 -17.26 4.48
CA LEU A 42 13.65 -16.35 3.34
C LEU A 42 12.76 -16.89 2.21
N ILE A 43 11.88 -16.04 1.66
CA ILE A 43 11.04 -16.33 0.48
C ILE A 43 11.53 -15.54 -0.74
N ASP A 44 11.20 -16.01 -1.95
CA ASP A 44 11.39 -15.22 -3.17
C ASP A 44 10.78 -13.82 -3.02
N ASN A 45 11.53 -12.81 -3.46
CA ASN A 45 11.14 -11.42 -3.27
C ASN A 45 9.83 -11.06 -4.01
N LYS A 46 9.61 -11.56 -5.23
CA LYS A 46 8.38 -11.25 -5.98
C LYS A 46 7.18 -11.91 -5.32
N MET A 47 7.30 -13.19 -4.95
CA MET A 47 6.24 -13.91 -4.28
C MET A 47 5.90 -13.29 -2.92
N GLY A 48 6.93 -12.92 -2.16
CA GLY A 48 6.77 -12.22 -0.88
C GLY A 48 5.96 -10.92 -1.01
N TRP A 49 6.28 -10.09 -2.00
CA TRP A 49 5.51 -8.87 -2.29
C TRP A 49 4.06 -9.15 -2.68
N ILE A 50 3.82 -10.09 -3.60
CA ILE A 50 2.46 -10.40 -4.07
C ILE A 50 1.61 -10.87 -2.90
N LEU A 51 2.10 -11.85 -2.13
CA LEU A 51 1.40 -12.37 -0.96
C LEU A 51 1.17 -11.29 0.09
N MET A 52 2.16 -10.43 0.33
CA MET A 52 2.05 -9.34 1.30
C MET A 52 0.94 -8.36 0.96
N GLU A 53 0.81 -7.98 -0.32
CA GLU A 53 -0.05 -6.88 -0.76
C GLU A 53 -1.44 -7.33 -1.21
N VAL A 54 -1.60 -8.53 -1.77
CA VAL A 54 -2.87 -8.94 -2.41
C VAL A 54 -4.05 -9.01 -1.42
N PHE A 55 -3.78 -9.35 -0.15
CA PHE A 55 -4.84 -9.55 0.85
C PHE A 55 -5.65 -8.28 1.16
N VAL A 56 -5.08 -7.08 0.97
CA VAL A 56 -5.83 -5.84 1.22
C VAL A 56 -7.05 -5.71 0.31
N VAL A 57 -6.92 -6.10 -0.96
CA VAL A 57 -8.01 -6.05 -1.95
C VAL A 57 -9.02 -7.17 -1.68
N VAL A 58 -8.54 -8.36 -1.32
CA VAL A 58 -9.40 -9.50 -0.96
C VAL A 58 -10.28 -9.15 0.24
N VAL A 59 -9.68 -8.62 1.31
CA VAL A 59 -10.40 -8.25 2.53
C VAL A 59 -11.32 -7.05 2.29
N LEU A 60 -10.87 -6.05 1.52
CA LEU A 60 -11.70 -4.92 1.11
C LEU A 60 -13.00 -5.41 0.45
N PHE A 61 -12.88 -6.25 -0.58
CA PHE A 61 -14.05 -6.76 -1.29
C PHE A 61 -14.92 -7.66 -0.43
N TYR A 62 -14.32 -8.51 0.41
CA TYR A 62 -15.08 -9.33 1.35
C TYR A 62 -16.03 -8.48 2.18
N PHE A 63 -15.56 -7.40 2.81
CA PHE A 63 -16.41 -6.55 3.65
C PHE A 63 -17.34 -5.62 2.87
N VAL A 64 -16.97 -5.18 1.67
CA VAL A 64 -17.86 -4.38 0.81
C VAL A 64 -19.05 -5.23 0.33
N PHE A 65 -18.84 -6.49 -0.04
CA PHE A 65 -19.89 -7.36 -0.57
C PHE A 65 -20.74 -8.06 0.50
N THR A 66 -20.18 -8.32 1.68
CA THR A 66 -20.92 -8.93 2.81
C THR A 66 -21.54 -7.90 3.75
N GLY A 67 -21.23 -6.62 3.57
CA GLY A 67 -21.80 -5.53 4.35
C GLY A 67 -23.25 -5.21 4.00
N ASN A 68 -23.93 -4.45 4.87
CA ASN A 68 -25.34 -4.09 4.71
C ASN A 68 -25.60 -2.97 3.69
N ASN A 69 -24.57 -2.23 3.27
CA ASN A 69 -24.72 -1.07 2.40
C ASN A 69 -24.69 -1.44 0.91
N THR A 70 -25.69 -0.98 0.17
CA THR A 70 -25.62 -0.89 -1.29
C THR A 70 -24.69 0.24 -1.69
N GLN A 71 -23.69 -0.06 -2.52
CA GLN A 71 -22.66 0.91 -2.91
C GLN A 71 -23.19 1.91 -3.94
N SER A 72 -23.08 3.20 -3.65
CA SER A 72 -23.38 4.27 -4.60
C SER A 72 -22.28 4.45 -5.65
N THR A 73 -22.57 5.19 -6.72
CA THR A 73 -21.56 5.58 -7.72
C THR A 73 -20.36 6.30 -7.08
N ALA A 74 -20.60 7.16 -6.09
CA ALA A 74 -19.52 7.86 -5.39
C ALA A 74 -18.61 6.89 -4.62
N ASN A 75 -19.19 5.93 -3.89
CA ASN A 75 -18.43 4.89 -3.20
C ASN A 75 -17.61 4.04 -4.19
N ILE A 76 -18.22 3.62 -5.31
CA ILE A 76 -17.54 2.81 -6.33
C ILE A 76 -16.33 3.56 -6.91
N ILE A 77 -16.45 4.87 -7.16
CA ILE A 77 -15.32 5.67 -7.65
C ILE A 77 -14.20 5.75 -6.60
N ILE A 78 -14.53 6.00 -5.32
CA ILE A 78 -13.53 6.05 -4.24
C ILE A 78 -12.84 4.69 -4.07
N LEU A 79 -13.61 3.60 -4.01
CA LEU A 79 -13.08 2.24 -3.89
C LEU A 79 -12.23 1.86 -5.11
N SER A 80 -12.61 2.28 -6.31
CA SER A 80 -11.84 1.97 -7.52
C SER A 80 -10.50 2.69 -7.57
N PHE A 81 -10.35 3.90 -7.02
CA PHE A 81 -9.03 4.51 -6.83
C PHE A 81 -8.13 3.63 -5.95
N PHE A 82 -8.65 3.19 -4.80
CA PHE A 82 -7.90 2.33 -3.90
C PHE A 82 -7.53 0.99 -4.56
N VAL A 83 -8.50 0.31 -5.18
CA VAL A 83 -8.28 -0.96 -5.87
C VAL A 83 -7.31 -0.81 -7.03
N PHE A 84 -7.44 0.23 -7.85
CA PHE A 84 -6.54 0.47 -8.99
C PHE A 84 -5.09 0.63 -8.53
N HIS A 85 -4.86 1.41 -7.48
CA HIS A 85 -3.53 1.55 -6.89
C HIS A 85 -3.01 0.21 -6.36
N TYR A 86 -3.82 -0.53 -5.60
CA TYR A 86 -3.39 -1.79 -5.03
C TYR A 86 -3.26 -2.94 -6.03
N LEU A 87 -3.99 -2.94 -7.14
CA LEU A 87 -3.77 -3.88 -8.24
C LEU A 87 -2.41 -3.65 -8.89
N ASN A 88 -2.03 -2.38 -9.10
CA ASN A 88 -0.68 -2.08 -9.52
C ASN A 88 0.35 -2.55 -8.49
N ARG A 89 0.14 -2.21 -7.21
CA ARG A 89 1.10 -2.50 -6.14
C ARG A 89 1.28 -3.98 -5.85
N SER A 90 0.20 -4.75 -5.87
CA SER A 90 0.21 -6.18 -5.53
C SER A 90 0.61 -7.08 -6.69
N LEU A 91 0.28 -6.70 -7.94
CA LEU A 91 0.51 -7.55 -9.11
C LEU A 91 1.51 -6.94 -10.08
N ILE A 92 1.22 -5.73 -10.60
CA ILE A 92 2.01 -5.14 -11.70
C ILE A 92 3.43 -4.80 -11.24
N PHE A 93 3.57 -4.13 -10.10
CA PHE A 93 4.86 -3.70 -9.56
C PHE A 93 5.77 -4.90 -9.25
N PRO A 94 5.35 -5.94 -8.48
CA PRO A 94 6.21 -7.08 -8.16
C PRO A 94 6.61 -7.88 -9.40
N LEU A 95 5.71 -8.03 -10.37
CA LEU A 95 6.00 -8.73 -11.63
C LEU A 95 7.07 -8.00 -12.45
N ARG A 96 7.06 -6.66 -12.45
CA ARG A 96 8.06 -5.81 -13.12
C ARG A 96 9.42 -5.77 -12.43
N LEU A 97 9.54 -6.23 -11.17
CA LEU A 97 10.81 -6.19 -10.44
C LEU A 97 11.91 -6.99 -11.16
N LYS A 98 13.08 -6.36 -11.30
CA LYS A 98 14.31 -6.99 -11.81
C LYS A 98 15.25 -7.32 -10.65
N THR A 99 14.89 -8.34 -9.88
CA THR A 99 15.62 -8.74 -8.66
C THR A 99 15.88 -10.25 -8.60
N PRO A 100 16.61 -10.83 -9.57
CA PRO A 100 16.90 -12.27 -9.57
C PRO A 100 17.68 -12.65 -8.31
N GLY A 101 17.27 -13.74 -7.65
CA GLY A 101 17.93 -14.28 -6.46
C GLY A 101 17.76 -13.45 -5.18
N LYS A 102 17.12 -12.28 -5.22
CA LYS A 102 16.80 -11.54 -3.99
C LYS A 102 15.69 -12.24 -3.23
N LYS A 103 15.83 -12.24 -1.91
CA LYS A 103 14.86 -12.82 -0.99
C LYS A 103 14.38 -11.80 0.04
N MET A 104 13.19 -12.03 0.56
CA MET A 104 12.57 -11.27 1.65
C MET A 104 12.45 -12.19 2.88
N PRO A 105 12.67 -11.69 4.11
CA PRO A 105 12.33 -12.46 5.31
C PRO A 105 10.83 -12.70 5.41
N VAL A 106 10.42 -13.93 5.68
CA VAL A 106 9.01 -14.33 5.84
C VAL A 106 8.34 -13.51 6.95
N THR A 107 9.05 -13.16 8.02
CA THR A 107 8.52 -12.30 9.08
C THR A 107 8.08 -10.93 8.57
N ILE A 108 8.84 -10.33 7.63
CA ILE A 108 8.48 -9.04 7.02
C ILE A 108 7.23 -9.20 6.16
N MET A 109 7.15 -10.27 5.36
CA MET A 109 5.96 -10.58 4.58
C MET A 109 4.74 -10.73 5.50
N LEU A 110 4.84 -11.51 6.58
CA LEU A 110 3.73 -11.73 7.51
C LEU A 110 3.28 -10.43 8.21
N MET A 111 4.22 -9.58 8.63
CA MET A 111 3.89 -8.26 9.20
C MET A 111 3.13 -7.40 8.19
N GLY A 112 3.56 -7.40 6.93
CA GLY A 112 2.85 -6.68 5.87
C GLY A 112 1.49 -7.29 5.54
N ILE A 113 1.33 -8.62 5.60
CA ILE A 113 0.01 -9.27 5.49
C ILE A 113 -0.92 -8.78 6.60
N VAL A 114 -0.48 -8.80 7.86
CA VAL A 114 -1.31 -8.32 8.99
C VAL A 114 -1.71 -6.87 8.79
N PHE A 115 -0.77 -6.00 8.40
CA PHE A 115 -1.07 -4.61 8.07
C PHE A 115 -2.14 -4.49 6.97
N ASN A 116 -2.00 -5.26 5.89
CA ASN A 116 -2.91 -5.21 4.76
C ASN A 116 -4.29 -5.84 5.05
N LEU A 117 -4.35 -6.87 5.91
CA LEU A 117 -5.62 -7.40 6.43
C LEU A 117 -6.36 -6.32 7.23
N VAL A 118 -5.66 -5.64 8.14
CA VAL A 118 -6.23 -4.55 8.94
C VAL A 118 -6.67 -3.39 8.05
N ASN A 119 -5.84 -2.96 7.10
CA ASN A 119 -6.17 -1.86 6.20
C ASN A 119 -7.39 -2.17 5.31
N GLY A 120 -7.42 -3.37 4.73
CA GLY A 120 -8.56 -3.84 3.94
C GLY A 120 -9.84 -3.90 4.77
N PHE A 121 -9.74 -4.34 6.03
CA PHE A 121 -10.86 -4.33 6.97
C PHE A 121 -11.33 -2.91 7.28
N ILE A 122 -10.43 -1.99 7.63
CA ILE A 122 -10.76 -0.61 7.99
C ILE A 122 -11.61 0.04 6.89
N ILE A 123 -11.14 -0.02 5.64
CA ILE A 123 -11.80 0.63 4.50
C ILE A 123 -13.04 -0.17 4.09
N GLY A 124 -12.91 -1.49 3.93
CA GLY A 124 -13.98 -2.34 3.43
C GLY A 124 -15.17 -2.38 4.38
N TYR A 125 -14.92 -2.52 5.68
CA TYR A 125 -15.98 -2.54 6.69
C TYR A 125 -16.70 -1.19 6.79
N TYR A 126 -15.96 -0.07 6.66
CA TYR A 126 -16.55 1.27 6.70
C TYR A 126 -17.52 1.52 5.54
N PHE A 127 -17.10 1.25 4.30
CA PHE A 127 -17.96 1.40 3.13
C PHE A 127 -19.06 0.34 3.08
N GLY A 128 -18.77 -0.88 3.54
CA GLY A 128 -19.73 -1.98 3.61
C GLY A 128 -20.83 -1.79 4.65
N ASN A 129 -20.58 -1.09 5.78
CA ASN A 129 -21.53 -1.08 6.90
C ASN A 129 -21.89 0.30 7.46
N PHE A 130 -21.11 1.35 7.20
CA PHE A 130 -21.34 2.66 7.84
C PHE A 130 -21.56 3.81 6.87
N LYS A 131 -20.87 3.85 5.72
CA LYS A 131 -20.89 5.02 4.84
C LYS A 131 -21.29 4.73 3.41
N VAL A 132 -22.36 5.40 2.98
CA VAL A 132 -22.72 5.58 1.57
C VAL A 132 -22.69 7.07 1.27
N TYR A 133 -21.84 7.48 0.34
CA TYR A 133 -21.78 8.86 -0.14
C TYR A 133 -22.84 9.07 -1.23
N ASP A 134 -23.50 10.22 -1.20
CA ASP A 134 -24.38 10.63 -2.30
C ASP A 134 -23.57 11.01 -3.55
N SER A 135 -24.21 10.98 -4.73
CA SER A 135 -23.57 11.37 -6.00
C SER A 135 -23.06 12.81 -6.00
N THR A 136 -23.71 13.72 -5.27
CA THR A 136 -23.25 15.11 -5.09
C THR A 136 -21.88 15.21 -4.38
N TRP A 137 -21.43 14.15 -3.69
CA TRP A 137 -20.09 14.13 -3.09
C TRP A 137 -18.99 14.24 -4.14
N LEU A 138 -19.22 13.75 -5.37
CA LEU A 138 -18.25 13.78 -6.46
C LEU A 138 -17.90 15.20 -6.94
N THR A 139 -18.80 16.16 -6.70
CA THR A 139 -18.57 17.57 -7.03
C THR A 139 -18.16 18.39 -5.80
N SER A 140 -18.05 17.76 -4.63
CA SER A 140 -17.60 18.43 -3.42
C SER A 140 -16.11 18.79 -3.50
N VAL A 141 -15.74 19.94 -2.94
CA VAL A 141 -14.35 20.39 -2.87
C VAL A 141 -13.42 19.33 -2.22
N PRO A 142 -13.79 18.69 -1.09
CA PRO A 142 -12.93 17.67 -0.48
C PRO A 142 -12.66 16.48 -1.41
N PHE A 143 -13.67 16.02 -2.15
CA PHE A 143 -13.49 14.92 -3.09
C PHE A 143 -12.57 15.33 -4.25
N ILE A 144 -12.80 16.48 -4.88
CA ILE A 144 -12.01 16.94 -6.02
C ILE A 144 -10.54 17.13 -5.62
N VAL A 145 -10.29 17.82 -4.51
CA VAL A 145 -8.92 18.04 -4.00
C VAL A 145 -8.27 16.71 -3.64
N GLY A 146 -8.99 15.83 -2.93
CA GLY A 146 -8.50 14.49 -2.57
C GLY A 146 -8.15 13.64 -3.80
N ALA A 147 -8.99 13.67 -4.83
CA ALA A 147 -8.77 12.95 -6.09
C ALA A 147 -7.53 13.46 -6.83
N ILE A 148 -7.35 14.78 -6.92
CA ILE A 148 -6.16 15.40 -7.54
C ILE A 148 -4.89 14.98 -6.80
N ILE A 149 -4.89 15.08 -5.46
CA ILE A 149 -3.75 14.67 -4.63
C ILE A 149 -3.44 13.18 -4.85
N PHE A 150 -4.47 12.33 -4.83
CA PHE A 150 -4.32 10.89 -5.05
C PHE A 150 -3.70 10.57 -6.42
N ILE A 151 -4.22 11.18 -7.50
CA ILE A 151 -3.74 10.94 -8.86
C ILE A 151 -2.29 11.42 -9.03
N ILE A 152 -1.97 12.62 -8.54
CA ILE A 152 -0.60 13.16 -8.62
C ILE A 152 0.37 12.27 -7.84
N GLY A 153 0.04 11.90 -6.60
CA GLY A 153 0.87 11.01 -5.78
C GLY A 153 1.09 9.66 -6.44
N MET A 154 0.03 9.05 -7.00
CA MET A 154 0.13 7.79 -7.72
C MET A 154 1.03 7.90 -8.97
N ILE A 155 0.90 8.97 -9.76
CA ILE A 155 1.75 9.20 -10.94
C ILE A 155 3.21 9.32 -10.52
N ILE A 156 3.51 10.11 -9.48
CA ILE A 156 4.87 10.28 -8.95
C ILE A 156 5.43 8.93 -8.50
N ASN A 157 4.65 8.18 -7.71
CA ASN A 157 5.04 6.87 -7.19
C ASN A 157 5.39 5.89 -8.34
N TRP A 158 4.51 5.76 -9.34
CA TRP A 158 4.71 4.84 -10.46
C TRP A 158 5.86 5.25 -11.36
N GLN A 159 6.06 6.56 -11.57
CA GLN A 159 7.19 7.06 -12.34
C GLN A 159 8.50 6.79 -11.62
N ALA A 160 8.56 7.03 -10.31
CA ALA A 160 9.73 6.77 -9.49
C ALA A 160 10.09 5.28 -9.49
N ASP A 161 9.12 4.39 -9.26
CA ASP A 161 9.32 2.94 -9.29
C ASP A 161 9.78 2.47 -10.67
N SER A 162 9.24 3.04 -11.75
CA SER A 162 9.67 2.71 -13.12
C SER A 162 11.13 3.09 -13.39
N ILE A 163 11.57 4.25 -12.90
CA ILE A 163 12.99 4.67 -12.98
C ILE A 163 13.86 3.70 -12.19
N LEU A 164 13.49 3.38 -10.95
CA LEU A 164 14.27 2.48 -10.07
C LEU A 164 14.40 1.07 -10.67
N ILE A 165 13.32 0.54 -11.24
CA ILE A 165 13.34 -0.76 -11.95
C ILE A 165 14.22 -0.68 -13.20
N GLY A 166 14.22 0.46 -13.90
CA GLY A 166 15.02 0.73 -15.08
C GLY A 166 16.53 0.77 -14.82
N LEU A 167 16.97 1.09 -13.60
CA LEU A 167 18.39 1.18 -13.25
C LEU A 167 19.14 -0.16 -13.36
N ARG A 168 18.43 -1.28 -13.23
CA ARG A 168 19.02 -2.63 -13.29
C ARG A 168 18.79 -3.27 -14.65
N LYS A 169 19.89 -3.71 -15.30
CA LYS A 169 19.79 -4.69 -16.39
C LYS A 169 19.46 -6.08 -15.83
N PRO A 170 18.85 -7.00 -16.61
CA PRO A 170 18.64 -8.37 -16.17
C PRO A 170 19.96 -9.00 -15.67
N GLY A 171 19.96 -9.56 -14.45
CA GLY A 171 21.14 -10.14 -13.80
C GLY A 171 22.01 -9.17 -13.00
N GLU A 172 21.76 -7.86 -13.05
CA GLU A 172 22.57 -6.86 -12.35
C GLU A 172 22.15 -6.67 -10.89
N ILE A 173 23.13 -6.66 -9.97
CA ILE A 173 22.90 -6.68 -8.51
C ILE A 173 23.27 -5.34 -7.84
N GLY A 174 24.02 -4.47 -8.52
CA GLY A 174 24.53 -3.20 -8.00
C GLY A 174 23.46 -2.13 -7.74
N TYR A 175 23.83 -1.12 -6.93
CA TYR A 175 23.05 0.10 -6.73
C TYR A 175 23.62 1.22 -7.61
N LYS A 176 22.72 2.04 -8.17
CA LYS A 176 23.06 3.22 -8.97
C LYS A 176 22.29 4.42 -8.44
N ILE A 177 22.84 5.62 -8.67
CA ILE A 177 22.14 6.86 -8.33
C ILE A 177 20.99 7.05 -9.33
N PRO A 178 19.73 7.12 -8.88
CA PRO A 178 18.61 7.43 -9.75
C PRO A 178 18.71 8.88 -10.23
N ARG A 179 18.37 9.12 -11.50
CA ARG A 179 18.34 10.45 -12.14
C ARG A 179 17.04 10.63 -12.91
N GLY A 180 16.66 11.89 -13.10
CA GLY A 180 15.49 12.34 -13.83
C GLY A 180 14.25 12.55 -12.97
N LYS A 181 13.39 13.47 -13.41
CA LYS A 181 12.11 13.83 -12.76
C LYS A 181 12.32 14.22 -11.29
N MET A 182 11.48 13.72 -10.39
CA MET A 182 11.57 14.05 -8.96
C MET A 182 12.87 13.59 -8.28
N PHE A 183 13.62 12.65 -8.86
CA PHE A 183 14.91 12.24 -8.29
C PHE A 183 15.97 13.35 -8.31
N GLU A 184 15.78 14.43 -9.09
CA GLU A 184 16.68 15.59 -9.03
C GLU A 184 16.44 16.47 -7.79
N TYR A 185 15.31 16.29 -7.10
CA TYR A 185 14.95 17.10 -5.93
C TYR A 185 14.95 16.31 -4.63
N ILE A 186 14.60 15.03 -4.67
CA ILE A 186 14.43 14.19 -3.48
C ILE A 186 14.91 12.75 -3.72
N SER A 187 15.45 12.10 -2.69
CA SER A 187 16.06 10.77 -2.81
C SER A 187 15.06 9.62 -2.93
N CYS A 188 13.85 9.78 -2.38
CA CYS A 188 12.82 8.72 -2.33
C CYS A 188 11.44 9.26 -2.77
N PRO A 189 11.27 9.70 -4.03
CA PRO A 189 9.99 10.16 -4.54
C PRO A 189 8.90 9.10 -4.57
N ASN A 190 9.26 7.82 -4.56
CA ASN A 190 8.31 6.73 -4.43
C ASN A 190 7.69 6.60 -3.02
N PHE A 191 8.21 7.30 -2.02
CA PHE A 191 7.62 7.38 -0.67
C PHE A 191 6.84 8.69 -0.42
N ARG A 192 6.74 9.56 -1.42
CA ARG A 192 6.11 10.88 -1.32
C ARG A 192 4.73 10.90 -1.95
#